data_AF-A0A3P9Q600-F1
#
_entry.id   AF-A0A3P9Q600-F1
#
_cell.length_a   1.000
_cell.length_b   1.000
_cell.length_c   1.000
_cell.angle_alpha   90.00
_cell.angle_beta   90.00
_cell.angle_gamma   90.00
#
_symmetry.space_group_name_H-M   'P 1'
#
loop_
_entity.id
_entity.type
_entity.pdbx_description
1 polymer ?
#
loop_
_entity_poly.entity_id
_entity_poly.type
_entity_poly.pdbx_seq_one_letter_code
_entity_poly.pdbx_strand_id
1 'polypeptide(L)'
;MTGKVKEKNDQKGEAVVLDKEDDKEKEFGSERRGKEDKEKTTEEEAKTPRAPRRPKTLQIKVTLLDDALFECELDKHVKGQELFTKVCDHLNLLEKDYYGANYNFTFNVKFYPPDPAQLSEDITRYYLCLQLRKDILQGRLPCSFVTLALLGSYALQSELGEYDPEVHGNDYAKEMKMASGQTKELEDKMMELHHTYRIMCPAQADLMFLENAKKLSMYGVDLHQAKDLDGVDIMLGVCSSGLMVYKDKLRINRFPWPKVLKVSYKHSSFFIKIRPSETEQYESAIGFKLPNYKAAKKLWKVCVEHHTFFRLTSTEMATTPRKFLALGSKFRYSGRTQAQTKQASSLIDRPAPMFQRSSIKHRTIATCSNRYNIVNPLPS
;
A
#
# COMPACT_ATOMS: atom_id res chain seq x y z
N MET A 1 15.55 24.83 49.56
CA MET A 1 14.52 23.78 49.70
C MET A 1 13.90 23.52 48.35
N THR A 2 14.05 22.29 47.88
CA THR A 2 13.66 21.77 46.57
C THR A 2 12.17 21.42 46.54
N GLY A 3 11.42 21.96 45.58
CA GLY A 3 10.02 21.60 45.32
C GLY A 3 9.85 21.02 43.93
N LYS A 4 9.71 19.69 43.84
CA LYS A 4 9.54 18.91 42.60
C LYS A 4 8.19 19.22 41.93
N VAL A 5 8.22 19.58 40.65
CA VAL A 5 7.07 19.49 39.74
C VAL A 5 6.99 18.05 39.22
N LYS A 6 5.83 17.40 39.41
CA LYS A 6 5.49 16.12 38.76
C LYS A 6 4.60 16.45 37.55
N GLU A 7 5.13 16.26 36.35
CA GLU A 7 4.32 16.12 35.13
C GLU A 7 3.51 14.82 35.21
N LYS A 8 2.19 14.93 35.03
CA LYS A 8 1.31 13.80 34.73
C LYS A 8 1.01 13.81 33.24
N ASN A 9 1.48 12.77 32.58
CA ASN A 9 1.27 12.49 31.17
C ASN A 9 -0.02 11.68 31.03
N ASP A 10 -1.14 12.36 30.74
CA ASP A 10 -2.42 11.70 30.45
C ASP A 10 -2.57 11.49 28.94
N GLN A 11 -1.94 10.44 28.41
CA GLN A 11 -2.33 9.86 27.12
C GLN A 11 -3.37 8.75 27.35
N LYS A 12 -4.64 9.14 27.42
CA LYS A 12 -5.77 8.19 27.35
C LYS A 12 -6.23 8.09 25.89
N GLY A 13 -5.80 7.03 25.21
CA GLY A 13 -6.28 6.70 23.88
C GLY A 13 -7.74 6.24 23.93
N GLU A 14 -8.66 7.09 23.47
CA GLU A 14 -10.05 6.70 23.25
C GLU A 14 -10.16 5.82 21.99
N ALA A 15 -10.68 4.61 22.17
CA ALA A 15 -11.04 3.71 21.09
C ALA A 15 -12.31 4.22 20.39
N VAL A 16 -12.23 4.41 19.07
CA VAL A 16 -13.39 4.66 18.22
C VAL A 16 -14.27 3.41 18.21
N VAL A 17 -15.49 3.50 18.73
CA VAL A 17 -16.43 2.38 18.81
C VAL A 17 -17.01 2.09 17.41
N LEU A 18 -16.65 0.92 16.87
CA LEU A 18 -17.12 0.44 15.57
C LEU A 18 -18.29 -0.54 15.75
N ASP A 19 -19.50 -0.01 15.94
CA ASP A 19 -20.70 -0.85 16.06
C ASP A 19 -21.41 -1.13 14.73
N LYS A 20 -21.81 -2.39 14.59
CA LYS A 20 -22.45 -3.04 13.45
C LYS A 20 -23.97 -2.91 13.56
N GLU A 21 -24.64 -2.62 12.45
CA GLU A 21 -26.09 -2.73 12.36
C GLU A 21 -26.50 -3.74 11.28
N ASP A 22 -27.48 -4.54 11.66
CA ASP A 22 -28.13 -5.61 10.90
C ASP A 22 -29.14 -5.04 9.89
N ASP A 23 -29.33 -5.74 8.78
CA ASP A 23 -30.60 -5.68 8.02
C ASP A 23 -30.85 -7.03 7.33
N LYS A 24 -32.12 -7.47 7.42
CA LYS A 24 -32.69 -8.70 6.86
C LYS A 24 -33.08 -8.48 5.40
N GLU A 25 -32.94 -9.51 4.56
CA GLU A 25 -33.96 -9.84 3.56
C GLU A 25 -33.89 -11.32 3.16
N LYS A 26 -35.09 -11.87 2.91
CA LYS A 26 -35.42 -13.29 2.78
C LYS A 26 -35.16 -13.77 1.35
N GLU A 27 -34.36 -14.82 1.18
CA GLU A 27 -34.44 -15.66 -0.02
C GLU A 27 -35.56 -16.68 0.15
N PHE A 28 -36.43 -16.72 -0.86
CA PHE A 28 -37.55 -17.64 -0.99
C PHE A 28 -37.03 -19.04 -1.32
N GLY A 29 -37.50 -20.04 -0.57
CA GLY A 29 -37.03 -21.42 -0.67
C GLY A 29 -37.53 -22.17 -1.89
N SER A 30 -36.80 -23.23 -2.25
CA SER A 30 -37.40 -24.44 -2.80
C SER A 30 -37.12 -25.60 -1.85
N GLU A 31 -38.20 -26.25 -1.47
CA GLU A 31 -38.35 -27.25 -0.43
C GLU A 31 -38.29 -28.68 -1.03
N ARG A 32 -38.09 -29.68 -0.15
CA ARG A 32 -38.39 -31.14 -0.26
C ARG A 32 -37.23 -32.04 -0.72
N ARG A 33 -36.94 -33.21 -0.13
CA ARG A 33 -37.59 -34.16 0.82
C ARG A 33 -36.46 -35.08 1.38
N GLY A 34 -36.31 -35.38 2.68
CA GLY A 34 -36.85 -36.55 3.43
C GLY A 34 -36.53 -37.93 2.79
N LYS A 35 -36.01 -39.00 3.42
CA LYS A 35 -35.94 -39.44 4.83
C LYS A 35 -35.10 -40.76 4.95
N GLU A 36 -34.42 -40.91 6.10
CA GLU A 36 -34.14 -42.09 6.98
C GLU A 36 -33.74 -43.51 6.48
N ASP A 37 -32.58 -43.95 7.01
CA ASP A 37 -32.22 -45.19 7.73
C ASP A 37 -32.46 -46.61 7.18
N LYS A 38 -31.36 -47.38 7.08
CA LYS A 38 -31.20 -48.70 7.74
C LYS A 38 -29.78 -49.26 7.70
N GLU A 39 -29.41 -49.87 8.83
CA GLU A 39 -28.13 -50.46 9.21
C GLU A 39 -28.11 -51.98 8.96
N LYS A 40 -27.01 -52.54 8.40
CA LYS A 40 -26.22 -53.69 8.91
C LYS A 40 -25.26 -54.32 7.88
N THR A 41 -23.99 -54.45 8.30
CA THR A 41 -22.98 -55.56 8.13
C THR A 41 -22.89 -56.29 6.78
N THR A 42 -21.73 -56.54 6.15
CA THR A 42 -20.47 -57.12 6.67
C THR A 42 -19.32 -56.96 5.63
N GLU A 43 -18.08 -57.19 6.09
CA GLU A 43 -16.88 -57.67 5.35
C GLU A 43 -15.97 -56.66 4.61
N GLU A 44 -14.89 -56.32 5.35
CA GLU A 44 -13.48 -56.23 4.96
C GLU A 44 -13.09 -56.26 3.47
N GLU A 45 -12.83 -55.07 2.92
CA GLU A 45 -11.78 -54.87 1.91
C GLU A 45 -10.87 -53.72 2.33
N ALA A 46 -9.58 -54.03 2.45
CA ALA A 46 -8.52 -53.11 2.82
C ALA A 46 -8.45 -51.93 1.84
N LYS A 47 -8.89 -50.74 2.28
CA LYS A 47 -8.60 -49.49 1.59
C LYS A 47 -7.11 -49.19 1.66
N THR A 48 -6.46 -49.32 0.51
CA THR A 48 -5.12 -48.79 0.24
C THR A 48 -4.99 -47.35 0.75
N PRO A 49 -3.84 -46.95 1.33
CA PRO A 49 -3.64 -45.57 1.77
C PRO A 49 -3.77 -44.66 0.55
N ARG A 50 -4.73 -43.72 0.58
CA ARG A 50 -4.79 -42.65 -0.42
C ARG A 50 -3.44 -41.94 -0.38
N ALA A 51 -2.70 -42.02 -1.49
CA ALA A 51 -1.46 -41.30 -1.69
C ALA A 51 -1.64 -39.83 -1.24
N PRO A 52 -0.68 -39.27 -0.49
CA PRO A 52 -0.76 -37.86 -0.11
C PRO A 52 -0.89 -37.05 -1.39
N ARG A 53 -2.03 -36.35 -1.54
CA ARG A 53 -2.25 -35.46 -2.68
C ARG A 53 -1.11 -34.46 -2.68
N ARG A 54 -0.22 -34.54 -3.67
CA ARG A 54 0.88 -33.59 -3.83
C ARG A 54 0.32 -32.17 -3.74
N PRO A 55 0.86 -31.30 -2.88
CA PRO A 55 0.41 -29.93 -2.80
C PRO A 55 0.58 -29.31 -4.19
N LYS A 56 -0.52 -28.77 -4.73
CA LYS A 56 -0.46 -28.09 -6.03
C LYS A 56 0.12 -26.72 -5.76
N THR A 57 1.35 -26.53 -6.16
CA THR A 57 2.06 -25.27 -6.04
C THR A 57 1.69 -24.34 -7.20
N LEU A 58 1.69 -23.04 -6.92
CA LEU A 58 1.47 -21.94 -7.84
C LEU A 58 2.78 -21.16 -7.93
N GLN A 59 3.15 -20.75 -9.13
CA GLN A 59 4.29 -19.88 -9.32
C GLN A 59 3.85 -18.46 -9.56
N ILE A 60 4.55 -17.55 -8.91
CA ILE A 60 4.14 -16.17 -8.77
C ILE A 60 5.30 -15.30 -9.19
N LYS A 61 5.02 -14.40 -10.13
CA LYS A 61 5.89 -13.35 -10.60
C LYS A 61 5.45 -12.03 -9.98
N VAL A 62 6.31 -11.41 -9.18
CA VAL A 62 6.07 -10.12 -8.55
C VAL A 62 6.95 -9.09 -9.23
N THR A 63 6.33 -8.10 -9.87
CA THR A 63 7.04 -6.89 -10.30
C THR A 63 7.26 -6.01 -9.08
N LEU A 64 8.52 -5.83 -8.73
CA LEU A 64 8.99 -4.95 -7.66
C LEU A 64 8.88 -3.48 -8.10
N LEU A 65 9.12 -2.56 -7.16
CA LEU A 65 8.96 -1.11 -7.42
C LEU A 65 10.08 -0.51 -8.27
N ASP A 66 11.20 -1.21 -8.40
CA ASP A 66 12.29 -0.92 -9.31
C ASP A 66 12.15 -1.59 -10.67
N ASP A 67 10.96 -2.14 -10.96
CA ASP A 67 10.66 -2.92 -12.16
C ASP A 67 11.40 -4.27 -12.24
N ALA A 68 12.16 -4.67 -11.20
CA ALA A 68 12.73 -6.00 -11.11
C ALA A 68 11.63 -7.06 -10.97
N LEU A 69 11.90 -8.27 -11.47
CA LEU A 69 10.97 -9.38 -11.44
C LEU A 69 11.44 -10.39 -10.40
N PHE A 70 10.64 -10.58 -9.35
CA PHE A 70 10.84 -11.65 -8.38
C PHE A 70 9.92 -12.82 -8.69
N GLU A 71 10.47 -14.01 -8.87
CA GLU A 71 9.71 -15.23 -9.13
C GLU A 71 9.82 -16.21 -7.95
N CYS A 72 8.69 -16.73 -7.47
CA CYS A 72 8.67 -17.67 -6.34
C CYS A 72 7.48 -18.64 -6.38
N GLU A 73 7.60 -19.76 -5.67
CA GLU A 73 6.57 -20.80 -5.57
C GLU A 73 5.78 -20.69 -4.25
N LEU A 74 4.45 -20.82 -4.28
CA LEU A 74 3.58 -20.90 -3.10
C LEU A 74 2.57 -22.04 -3.23
N ASP A 75 2.20 -22.68 -2.12
CA ASP A 75 1.06 -23.60 -2.13
C ASP A 75 -0.23 -22.83 -2.48
N LYS A 76 -1.11 -23.43 -3.29
CA LYS A 76 -2.36 -22.77 -3.71
C LYS A 76 -3.30 -22.33 -2.58
N HIS A 77 -3.17 -22.86 -1.36
CA HIS A 77 -3.98 -22.50 -0.21
C HIS A 77 -3.31 -21.48 0.71
N VAL A 78 -2.07 -21.11 0.40
CA VAL A 78 -1.33 -20.13 1.17
C VAL A 78 -1.95 -18.75 1.01
N LYS A 79 -2.00 -18.02 2.12
CA LYS A 79 -2.50 -16.65 2.15
C LYS A 79 -1.46 -15.71 1.53
N GLY A 80 -1.91 -14.62 0.92
CA GLY A 80 -1.03 -13.58 0.37
C GLY A 80 -0.04 -12.96 1.37
N GLN A 81 -0.22 -13.19 2.67
CA GLN A 81 0.77 -12.82 3.69
C GLN A 81 2.10 -13.54 3.51
N GLU A 82 2.10 -14.82 3.13
CA GLU A 82 3.36 -15.56 2.90
C GLU A 82 4.01 -15.13 1.58
N LEU A 83 3.23 -14.75 0.56
CA LEU A 83 3.79 -14.10 -0.63
C LEU A 83 4.50 -12.80 -0.24
N PHE A 84 3.87 -11.98 0.59
CA PHE A 84 4.47 -10.75 1.09
C PHE A 84 5.76 -11.04 1.89
N THR A 85 5.73 -12.03 2.78
CA THR A 85 6.94 -12.48 3.50
C THR A 85 8.02 -12.90 2.51
N LYS A 86 7.73 -13.74 1.52
CA LYS A 86 8.69 -14.16 0.50
C LYS A 86 9.25 -13.00 -0.34
N VAL A 87 8.45 -11.98 -0.64
CA VAL A 87 8.92 -10.79 -1.35
C VAL A 87 9.86 -9.98 -0.47
N CYS A 88 9.50 -9.79 0.81
CA CYS A 88 10.40 -9.17 1.78
C CYS A 88 11.71 -9.98 1.86
N ASP A 89 11.59 -11.30 1.96
CA ASP A 89 12.66 -12.32 1.88
C ASP A 89 13.55 -12.11 0.65
N HIS A 90 13.01 -12.05 -0.56
CA HIS A 90 13.82 -11.87 -1.75
C HIS A 90 14.63 -10.56 -1.83
N LEU A 91 14.16 -9.47 -1.21
CA LEU A 91 14.89 -8.20 -1.14
C LEU A 91 16.15 -8.24 -0.24
N ASN A 92 16.69 -9.43 0.00
CA ASN A 92 17.74 -9.80 0.96
C ASN A 92 17.30 -9.87 2.44
N LEU A 93 16.17 -10.53 2.61
CA LEU A 93 15.80 -11.50 3.64
C LEU A 93 15.82 -12.99 3.05
N LEU A 94 16.62 -13.24 1.98
CA LEU A 94 17.06 -14.47 1.24
C LEU A 94 16.25 -15.15 0.07
N GLU A 95 17.01 -15.79 -0.86
CA GLU A 95 16.78 -16.11 -2.31
C GLU A 95 16.47 -17.60 -2.72
N LYS A 96 15.86 -17.84 -3.92
CA LYS A 96 16.28 -18.74 -5.06
C LYS A 96 15.17 -19.11 -6.09
N ASP A 97 15.59 -19.30 -7.35
CA ASP A 97 14.80 -19.57 -8.59
C ASP A 97 14.31 -21.02 -8.78
N TYR A 98 13.23 -21.27 -9.58
CA TYR A 98 12.99 -22.41 -10.51
C TYR A 98 11.63 -22.27 -11.28
N TYR A 99 11.55 -22.80 -12.52
CA TYR A 99 10.55 -22.61 -13.61
C TYR A 99 9.11 -23.16 -13.44
N GLY A 100 8.11 -22.49 -14.07
CA GLY A 100 6.68 -22.91 -14.19
C GLY A 100 5.64 -21.75 -14.22
N ALA A 101 4.35 -22.03 -14.47
CA ALA A 101 3.33 -21.06 -14.96
C ALA A 101 3.00 -19.83 -14.07
N ASN A 102 2.79 -18.67 -14.73
CA ASN A 102 2.92 -17.32 -14.13
C ASN A 102 1.61 -16.65 -13.65
N TYR A 103 1.59 -16.19 -12.39
CA TYR A 103 0.68 -15.15 -11.90
C TYR A 103 1.43 -13.84 -11.66
N ASN A 104 0.93 -12.71 -12.20
CA ASN A 104 1.59 -11.40 -12.04
C ASN A 104 1.03 -10.61 -10.85
N PHE A 105 1.90 -10.24 -9.92
CA PHE A 105 1.63 -9.36 -8.79
C PHE A 105 2.53 -8.12 -8.87
N THR A 106 2.17 -7.07 -8.15
CA THR A 106 2.99 -5.87 -8.05
C THR A 106 3.16 -5.48 -6.60
N PHE A 107 4.41 -5.29 -6.19
CA PHE A 107 4.72 -4.75 -4.87
C PHE A 107 4.40 -3.26 -4.85
N ASN A 108 3.64 -2.80 -3.85
CA ASN A 108 3.29 -1.39 -3.70
C ASN A 108 3.27 -1.00 -2.22
N VAL A 109 3.54 0.28 -1.93
CA VAL A 109 3.36 0.84 -0.59
C VAL A 109 1.86 1.01 -0.32
N LYS A 110 1.38 0.41 0.76
CA LYS A 110 -0.01 0.53 1.21
C LYS A 110 -0.21 1.68 2.20
N PHE A 111 0.72 1.86 3.13
CA PHE A 111 0.62 2.86 4.20
C PHE A 111 1.81 3.81 4.14
N TYR A 112 1.54 5.06 3.78
CA TYR A 112 2.55 6.10 3.66
C TYR A 112 2.78 6.76 5.02
N PRO A 113 3.99 6.70 5.59
CA PRO A 113 4.27 7.32 6.87
C PRO A 113 4.11 8.85 6.75
N PRO A 114 3.49 9.51 7.74
CA PRO A 114 3.41 10.98 7.76
C PRO A 114 4.78 11.63 7.85
N ASP A 115 5.75 10.92 8.44
CA ASP A 115 7.13 11.35 8.56
C ASP A 115 8.07 10.24 8.05
N PRO A 116 8.42 10.24 6.75
CA PRO A 116 9.22 9.19 6.12
C PRO A 116 10.67 9.15 6.63
N ALA A 117 11.17 10.24 7.22
CA ALA A 117 12.48 10.27 7.88
C ALA A 117 12.57 9.31 9.09
N GLN A 118 11.44 8.85 9.64
CA GLN A 118 11.40 7.88 10.74
C GLN A 118 11.62 6.43 10.29
N LEU A 119 11.68 6.17 8.99
CA LEU A 119 12.03 4.85 8.47
C LEU A 119 13.52 4.62 8.75
N SER A 120 13.84 3.58 9.52
CA SER A 120 15.20 3.28 9.95
C SER A 120 16.11 2.89 8.79
N GLU A 121 15.62 2.05 7.88
CA GLU A 121 16.44 1.47 6.82
C GLU A 121 16.39 2.27 5.51
N ASP A 122 17.57 2.53 4.97
CA ASP A 122 17.81 3.22 3.68
C ASP A 122 17.05 2.56 2.53
N ILE A 123 17.03 1.22 2.48
CA ILE A 123 16.31 0.46 1.45
C ILE A 123 14.81 0.76 1.48
N THR A 124 14.21 0.90 2.66
CA THR A 124 12.78 1.19 2.80
C THR A 124 12.46 2.61 2.32
N ARG A 125 13.35 3.57 2.61
CA ARG A 125 13.25 4.94 2.11
C ARG A 125 13.36 4.99 0.59
N TYR A 126 14.34 4.27 0.02
CA TYR A 126 14.51 4.14 -1.42
C TYR A 126 13.25 3.57 -2.10
N TYR A 127 12.68 2.47 -1.58
CA TYR A 127 11.43 1.90 -2.11
C TYR A 127 10.25 2.87 -2.04
N LEU A 128 10.19 3.71 -1.00
CA LEU A 128 9.19 4.77 -0.91
C LEU A 128 9.39 5.85 -1.98
N CYS A 129 10.64 6.25 -2.27
CA CYS A 129 10.96 7.14 -3.39
C CYS A 129 10.47 6.57 -4.73
N LEU A 130 10.75 5.28 -4.99
CA LEU A 130 10.32 4.59 -6.21
C LEU A 130 8.79 4.57 -6.35
N GLN A 131 8.08 4.26 -5.27
CA GLN A 131 6.63 4.30 -5.25
C GLN A 131 6.09 5.71 -5.53
N LEU A 132 6.66 6.74 -4.91
CA LEU A 132 6.21 8.12 -5.13
C LEU A 132 6.48 8.57 -6.57
N ARG A 133 7.63 8.19 -7.15
CA ARG A 133 7.90 8.42 -8.58
C ARG A 133 6.86 7.75 -9.47
N LYS A 134 6.49 6.50 -9.17
CA LYS A 134 5.40 5.79 -9.86
C LYS A 134 4.05 6.50 -9.69
N ASP A 135 3.77 7.06 -8.52
CA ASP A 135 2.53 7.79 -8.25
C ASP A 135 2.47 9.11 -9.03
N ILE A 136 3.59 9.81 -9.18
CA ILE A 136 3.71 11.00 -10.02
C ILE A 136 3.47 10.62 -11.49
N LEU A 137 4.15 9.58 -12.00
CA LEU A 137 4.02 9.12 -13.38
C LEU A 137 2.60 8.67 -13.74
N GLN A 138 1.85 8.15 -12.76
CA GLN A 138 0.46 7.75 -12.95
C GLN A 138 -0.54 8.89 -12.70
N GLY A 139 -0.07 10.09 -12.38
CA GLY A 139 -0.90 11.25 -12.08
C GLY A 139 -1.66 11.17 -10.74
N ARG A 140 -1.33 10.18 -9.88
CA ARG A 140 -1.90 10.02 -8.53
C ARG A 140 -1.33 11.05 -7.55
N LEU A 141 -0.09 11.49 -7.79
CA LEU A 141 0.57 12.55 -7.04
C LEU A 141 0.93 13.72 -7.98
N PRO A 142 0.02 14.69 -8.18
CA PRO A 142 0.27 15.83 -9.05
C PRO A 142 1.40 16.72 -8.49
N CYS A 143 2.31 17.12 -9.37
CA CYS A 143 3.44 17.99 -9.07
C CYS A 143 3.48 19.17 -10.04
N SER A 144 3.94 20.33 -9.57
CA SER A 144 4.29 21.45 -10.44
C SER A 144 5.58 21.14 -11.20
N PHE A 145 5.88 21.90 -12.27
CA PHE A 145 7.15 21.80 -12.99
C PHE A 145 8.36 21.91 -12.05
N VAL A 146 8.36 22.91 -11.16
CA VAL A 146 9.47 23.15 -10.20
C VAL A 146 9.64 21.96 -9.26
N THR A 147 8.53 21.40 -8.77
CA THR A 147 8.56 20.20 -7.92
C THR A 147 9.07 18.98 -8.69
N LEU A 148 8.64 18.79 -9.94
CA LEU A 148 9.14 17.69 -10.78
C LEU A 148 10.64 17.79 -11.01
N ALA A 149 11.15 18.98 -11.30
CA ALA A 149 12.58 19.21 -11.50
C ALA A 149 13.38 18.89 -10.23
N LEU A 150 12.90 19.36 -9.07
CA LEU A 150 13.55 19.12 -7.78
C LEU A 150 13.52 17.66 -7.35
N LEU A 151 12.37 16.98 -7.49
CA LEU A 151 12.27 15.56 -7.15
C LEU A 151 13.08 14.71 -8.16
N GLY A 152 13.08 15.11 -9.43
CA GLY A 152 13.86 14.46 -10.47
C GLY A 152 15.36 14.58 -10.24
N SER A 153 15.85 15.73 -9.79
CA SER A 153 17.28 15.91 -9.49
C SER A 153 17.73 15.07 -8.30
N TYR A 154 16.91 14.92 -7.25
CA TYR A 154 17.21 13.99 -6.17
C TYR A 154 17.16 12.53 -6.62
N ALA A 155 16.27 12.17 -7.54
CA ALA A 155 16.24 10.83 -8.11
C ALA A 155 17.51 10.55 -8.94
N LEU A 156 18.02 11.53 -9.70
CA LEU A 156 19.32 11.43 -10.38
C LEU A 156 20.45 11.21 -9.39
N GLN A 157 20.57 12.04 -8.35
CA GLN A 157 21.61 11.90 -7.32
C GLN A 157 21.53 10.54 -6.60
N SER A 158 20.31 10.05 -6.37
CA SER A 158 20.06 8.76 -5.74
C SER A 158 20.53 7.59 -6.63
N GLU A 159 20.20 7.58 -7.91
CA GLU A 159 20.50 6.46 -8.82
C GLU A 159 21.88 6.53 -9.45
N LEU A 160 22.41 7.72 -9.71
CA LEU A 160 23.66 7.94 -10.45
C LEU A 160 24.84 8.37 -9.56
N GLY A 161 24.57 8.88 -8.35
CA GLY A 161 25.59 9.46 -7.49
C GLY A 161 25.92 10.90 -7.89
N GLU A 162 27.11 11.37 -7.52
CA GLU A 162 27.55 12.73 -7.83
C GLU A 162 27.74 12.97 -9.33
N TYR A 163 27.38 14.17 -9.79
CA TYR A 163 27.61 14.54 -11.18
C TYR A 163 29.11 14.58 -11.52
N ASP A 164 29.48 13.71 -12.45
CA ASP A 164 30.77 13.65 -13.13
C ASP A 164 30.62 13.98 -14.62
N PRO A 165 31.25 15.05 -15.15
CA PRO A 165 31.17 15.43 -16.57
C PRO A 165 31.82 14.43 -17.54
N GLU A 166 32.72 13.55 -17.07
CA GLU A 166 33.34 12.52 -17.92
C GLU A 166 32.42 11.31 -18.10
N VAL A 167 31.56 11.04 -17.11
CA VAL A 167 30.63 9.90 -17.10
C VAL A 167 29.25 10.28 -17.62
N HIS A 168 28.79 11.49 -17.29
CA HIS A 168 27.43 11.95 -17.59
C HIS A 168 27.42 12.79 -18.87
N GLY A 169 26.97 12.19 -19.99
CA GLY A 169 26.76 12.90 -21.25
C GLY A 169 25.57 13.89 -21.18
N ASN A 170 25.46 14.80 -22.13
CA ASN A 170 24.55 15.97 -22.08
C ASN A 170 23.03 15.69 -21.90
N ASP A 171 22.58 14.44 -22.02
CA ASP A 171 21.15 14.06 -21.96
C ASP A 171 20.87 12.95 -20.92
N TYR A 172 21.73 12.76 -19.91
CA TYR A 172 21.62 11.64 -18.97
C TYR A 172 20.31 11.62 -18.17
N ALA A 173 19.63 12.75 -18.00
CA ALA A 173 18.32 12.82 -17.33
C ALA A 173 17.17 12.23 -18.14
N LYS A 174 17.34 11.98 -19.45
CA LYS A 174 16.28 11.50 -20.33
C LYS A 174 15.69 10.16 -19.89
N GLU A 175 16.50 9.30 -19.31
CA GLU A 175 16.07 7.98 -18.86
C GLU A 175 15.38 8.00 -17.48
N MET A 176 15.64 9.04 -16.68
CA MET A 176 14.97 9.32 -15.41
C MET A 176 13.59 9.93 -15.65
N LYS A 177 12.57 9.09 -15.79
CA LYS A 177 11.19 9.55 -16.05
C LYS A 177 10.49 10.03 -14.77
N MET A 178 10.10 11.30 -14.77
CA MET A 178 9.31 11.94 -13.71
C MET A 178 7.89 12.29 -14.14
N ALA A 179 7.62 12.51 -15.43
CA ALA A 179 6.31 12.90 -15.94
C ALA A 179 5.93 12.18 -17.24
N SER A 180 4.63 11.92 -17.42
CA SER A 180 4.09 11.49 -18.71
C SER A 180 4.23 12.65 -19.70
N GLY A 181 5.00 12.46 -20.77
CA GLY A 181 5.32 13.56 -21.70
C GLY A 181 6.44 14.48 -21.23
N GLN A 182 7.38 13.97 -20.43
CA GLN A 182 8.59 14.68 -19.99
C GLN A 182 9.25 15.47 -21.14
N THR A 183 9.46 16.76 -20.90
CA THR A 183 10.03 17.70 -21.87
C THR A 183 11.55 17.83 -21.66
N LYS A 184 12.25 18.27 -22.72
CA LYS A 184 13.68 18.57 -22.64
C LYS A 184 14.00 19.67 -21.61
N GLU A 185 13.13 20.67 -21.51
CA GLU A 185 13.23 21.72 -20.48
C GLU A 185 13.21 21.17 -19.05
N LEU A 186 12.36 20.17 -18.77
CA LEU A 186 12.35 19.51 -17.46
C LEU A 186 13.64 18.72 -17.23
N GLU A 187 14.10 17.99 -18.24
CA GLU A 187 15.35 17.22 -18.19
C GLU A 187 16.55 18.13 -17.90
N ASP A 188 16.66 19.27 -18.59
CA ASP A 188 17.72 20.24 -18.40
C ASP A 188 17.68 20.86 -17.00
N LYS A 189 16.48 21.19 -16.48
CA LYS A 189 16.33 21.72 -15.12
C LYS A 189 16.70 20.69 -14.04
N MET A 190 16.36 19.41 -14.26
CA MET A 190 16.76 18.32 -13.36
C MET A 190 18.29 18.20 -13.32
N MET A 191 18.95 18.26 -14.48
CA MET A 191 20.41 18.20 -14.57
C MET A 191 21.04 19.43 -13.89
N GLU A 192 20.57 20.65 -14.19
CA GLU A 192 21.07 21.88 -13.56
C GLU A 192 21.08 21.78 -12.02
N LEU A 193 19.99 21.29 -11.43
CA LEU A 193 19.90 21.08 -9.98
C LEU A 193 20.85 19.96 -9.50
N HIS A 194 20.95 18.85 -10.24
CA HIS A 194 21.84 17.74 -9.90
C HIS A 194 23.31 18.17 -9.81
N HIS A 195 23.77 19.08 -10.67
CA HIS A 195 25.13 19.61 -10.64
C HIS A 195 25.48 20.36 -9.33
N THR A 196 24.48 20.77 -8.56
CA THR A 196 24.67 21.53 -7.32
C THR A 196 24.90 20.65 -6.09
N TYR A 197 24.62 19.34 -6.16
CA TYR A 197 24.58 18.44 -4.99
C TYR A 197 25.93 17.81 -4.62
N ARG A 198 27.02 18.58 -4.76
CA ARG A 198 28.37 18.09 -4.43
C ARG A 198 28.38 17.51 -3.01
N ILE A 199 28.91 16.30 -2.85
CA ILE A 199 29.04 15.58 -1.57
C ILE A 199 27.70 15.03 -1.01
N MET A 200 26.57 15.14 -1.72
CA MET A 200 25.32 14.51 -1.28
C MET A 200 25.34 13.00 -1.56
N CYS A 201 25.23 12.16 -0.53
CA CYS A 201 25.15 10.72 -0.77
C CYS A 201 23.74 10.29 -1.24
N PRO A 202 23.59 9.14 -1.94
CA PRO A 202 22.29 8.65 -2.40
C PRO A 202 21.22 8.53 -1.31
N ALA A 203 21.60 8.12 -0.10
CA ALA A 203 20.68 8.00 1.03
C ALA A 203 20.18 9.37 1.52
N GLN A 204 21.02 10.41 1.45
CA GLN A 204 20.61 11.79 1.73
C GLN A 204 19.69 12.33 0.63
N ALA A 205 19.97 12.00 -0.64
CA ALA A 205 19.11 12.37 -1.76
C ALA A 205 17.70 11.77 -1.61
N ASP A 206 17.59 10.49 -1.22
CA ASP A 206 16.28 9.87 -0.91
C ASP A 206 15.56 10.62 0.22
N LEU A 207 16.26 10.96 1.30
CA LEU A 207 15.67 11.73 2.40
C LEU A 207 15.16 13.08 1.92
N MET A 208 15.93 13.82 1.13
CA MET A 208 15.51 15.11 0.58
C MET A 208 14.34 14.98 -0.39
N PHE A 209 14.31 13.92 -1.21
CA PHE A 209 13.16 13.58 -2.04
C PHE A 209 11.90 13.41 -1.17
N LEU A 210 11.99 12.58 -0.13
CA LEU A 210 10.87 12.26 0.76
C LEU A 210 10.39 13.47 1.57
N GLU A 211 11.31 14.30 2.07
CA GLU A 211 11.01 15.53 2.79
C GLU A 211 10.24 16.56 1.94
N ASN A 212 10.48 16.58 0.63
CA ASN A 212 9.74 17.44 -0.28
C ASN A 212 8.43 16.79 -0.74
N ALA A 213 8.45 15.49 -1.06
CA ALA A 213 7.26 14.77 -1.50
C ALA A 213 6.17 14.72 -0.42
N LYS A 214 6.52 14.60 0.87
CA LYS A 214 5.55 14.56 1.98
C LYS A 214 4.72 15.84 2.14
N LYS A 215 5.19 16.97 1.58
CA LYS A 215 4.51 18.27 1.62
C LYS A 215 3.40 18.38 0.56
N LEU A 216 3.37 17.48 -0.42
CA LEU A 216 2.39 17.50 -1.49
C LEU A 216 1.00 17.12 -0.95
N SER A 217 -0.03 17.84 -1.43
CA SER A 217 -1.39 17.73 -0.89
C SER A 217 -1.98 16.32 -0.99
N MET A 218 -1.56 15.55 -2.00
CA MET A 218 -2.03 14.20 -2.32
C MET A 218 -1.03 13.10 -1.91
N TYR A 219 0.01 13.44 -1.14
CA TYR A 219 0.97 12.45 -0.64
C TYR A 219 0.26 11.36 0.17
N GLY A 220 0.42 10.10 -0.26
CA GLY A 220 -0.11 8.94 0.44
C GLY A 220 -1.64 8.89 0.55
N VAL A 221 -2.36 9.53 -0.38
CA VAL A 221 -3.81 9.57 -0.40
C VAL A 221 -4.36 8.46 -1.31
N ASP A 222 -5.12 7.51 -0.75
CA ASP A 222 -5.91 6.54 -1.53
C ASP A 222 -7.22 7.21 -1.99
N LEU A 223 -7.36 7.41 -3.30
CA LEU A 223 -8.43 8.19 -3.91
C LEU A 223 -9.59 7.31 -4.40
N HIS A 224 -10.80 7.76 -4.11
CA HIS A 224 -12.05 7.10 -4.46
C HIS A 224 -13.01 8.10 -5.12
N GLN A 225 -13.49 7.78 -6.32
CA GLN A 225 -14.54 8.55 -6.98
C GLN A 225 -15.84 8.51 -6.18
N ALA A 226 -16.46 9.68 -6.00
CA ALA A 226 -17.72 9.82 -5.32
C ALA A 226 -18.46 11.07 -5.82
N LYS A 227 -19.69 11.25 -5.32
CA LYS A 227 -20.49 12.46 -5.44
C LYS A 227 -20.91 12.92 -4.05
N ASP A 228 -21.04 14.22 -3.86
CA ASP A 228 -21.68 14.76 -2.67
C ASP A 228 -23.21 14.59 -2.72
N LEU A 229 -23.92 15.19 -1.75
CA LEU A 229 -25.38 15.11 -1.66
C LEU A 229 -26.09 15.86 -2.80
N ASP A 230 -25.43 16.86 -3.39
CA ASP A 230 -25.95 17.66 -4.50
C ASP A 230 -25.61 17.03 -5.87
N GLY A 231 -24.92 15.88 -5.87
CA GLY A 231 -24.58 15.14 -7.08
C GLY A 231 -23.32 15.63 -7.80
N VAL A 232 -22.54 16.52 -7.17
CA VAL A 232 -21.30 17.07 -7.71
C VAL A 232 -20.19 16.03 -7.61
N ASP A 233 -19.47 15.81 -8.72
CA ASP A 233 -18.34 14.89 -8.78
C ASP A 233 -17.18 15.37 -7.89
N ILE A 234 -16.73 14.48 -7.01
CA ILE A 234 -15.65 14.70 -6.04
C ILE A 234 -14.78 13.44 -5.92
N MET A 235 -13.63 13.58 -5.28
CA MET A 235 -12.77 12.47 -4.89
C MET A 235 -12.63 12.43 -3.37
N LEU A 236 -13.00 11.29 -2.77
CA LEU A 236 -12.72 11.00 -1.37
C LEU A 236 -11.32 10.40 -1.26
N GLY A 237 -10.48 11.01 -0.44
CA GLY A 237 -9.13 10.56 -0.15
C GLY A 237 -9.02 9.98 1.26
N VAL A 238 -8.29 8.89 1.44
CA VAL A 238 -7.95 8.34 2.77
C VAL A 238 -6.44 8.36 2.93
N CYS A 239 -5.93 8.89 4.06
CA CYS A 239 -4.50 8.90 4.36
C CYS A 239 -4.22 8.74 5.86
N SER A 240 -2.95 8.84 6.23
CA SER A 240 -2.50 8.70 7.63
C SER A 240 -3.17 9.69 8.60
N SER A 241 -3.58 10.87 8.12
CA SER A 241 -4.12 11.93 8.96
C SER A 241 -5.66 11.96 9.07
N GLY A 242 -6.38 11.30 8.16
CA GLY A 242 -7.84 11.35 8.11
C GLY A 242 -8.41 11.03 6.73
N LEU A 243 -9.67 11.42 6.54
CA LEU A 243 -10.30 11.48 5.23
C LEU A 243 -10.23 12.91 4.68
N MET A 244 -10.15 13.04 3.36
CA MET A 244 -10.10 14.29 2.63
C MET A 244 -11.15 14.28 1.52
N VAL A 245 -11.65 15.45 1.16
CA VAL A 245 -12.51 15.63 -0.02
C VAL A 245 -11.79 16.54 -1.00
N TYR A 246 -11.72 16.11 -2.25
CA TYR A 246 -11.14 16.88 -3.34
C TYR A 246 -12.16 17.17 -4.43
N LYS A 247 -12.07 18.37 -5.00
CA LYS A 247 -12.76 18.77 -6.23
C LYS A 247 -11.71 19.39 -7.15
N ASP A 248 -11.67 18.96 -8.40
CA ASP A 248 -10.68 19.45 -9.39
C ASP A 248 -9.22 19.37 -8.89
N LYS A 249 -8.90 18.27 -8.18
CA LYS A 249 -7.61 18.02 -7.50
C LYS A 249 -7.25 18.99 -6.37
N LEU A 250 -8.10 19.98 -6.08
CA LEU A 250 -7.99 20.84 -4.91
C LEU A 250 -8.68 20.20 -3.71
N ARG A 251 -8.03 20.23 -2.54
CA ARG A 251 -8.61 19.73 -1.30
C ARG A 251 -9.61 20.75 -0.76
N ILE A 252 -10.89 20.38 -0.71
CA ILE A 252 -11.98 21.25 -0.25
C ILE A 252 -12.42 20.97 1.19
N ASN A 253 -12.18 19.76 1.72
CA ASN A 253 -12.55 19.44 3.09
C ASN A 253 -11.62 18.38 3.70
N ARG A 254 -11.58 18.31 5.04
CA ARG A 254 -10.77 17.38 5.83
C ARG A 254 -11.54 16.89 7.06
N PHE A 255 -11.49 15.58 7.27
CA PHE A 255 -12.01 14.89 8.44
C PHE A 255 -10.86 14.18 9.17
N PRO A 256 -10.19 14.85 10.12
CA PRO A 256 -9.10 14.27 10.88
C PRO A 256 -9.58 13.07 11.69
N TRP A 257 -8.79 12.00 11.77
CA TRP A 257 -9.17 10.80 12.53
C TRP A 257 -9.69 11.07 13.96
N PRO A 258 -9.09 11.97 14.77
CA PRO A 258 -9.60 12.27 16.11
C PRO A 258 -11.03 12.83 16.17
N LYS A 259 -11.50 13.46 15.08
CA LYS A 259 -12.86 14.01 14.98
C LYS A 259 -13.87 13.01 14.42
N VAL A 260 -13.43 11.91 13.82
CA VAL A 260 -14.31 10.91 13.20
C VAL A 260 -14.79 9.93 14.25
N LEU A 261 -16.10 9.93 14.52
CA LEU A 261 -16.75 8.98 15.44
C LEU A 261 -17.02 7.63 14.78
N LYS A 262 -17.47 7.63 13.52
CA LYS A 262 -17.84 6.40 12.82
C LYS A 262 -17.72 6.61 11.32
N VAL A 263 -17.29 5.56 10.63
CA VAL A 263 -17.45 5.43 9.18
C VAL A 263 -18.34 4.24 8.89
N SER A 264 -19.31 4.40 8.00
CA SER A 264 -20.24 3.35 7.61
C SER A 264 -20.60 3.46 6.12
N TYR A 265 -21.23 2.43 5.58
CA TYR A 265 -21.72 2.45 4.21
C TYR A 265 -23.02 1.62 4.11
N LYS A 266 -23.94 2.06 3.25
CA LYS A 266 -25.19 1.36 2.92
C LYS A 266 -25.43 1.44 1.42
N HIS A 267 -25.62 0.31 0.76
CA HIS A 267 -25.61 0.19 -0.71
C HIS A 267 -24.35 0.86 -1.32
N SER A 268 -24.54 1.89 -2.14
CA SER A 268 -23.46 2.69 -2.71
C SER A 268 -23.24 4.02 -1.99
N SER A 269 -23.88 4.25 -0.85
CA SER A 269 -23.67 5.47 -0.04
C SER A 269 -22.68 5.19 1.10
N PHE A 270 -21.81 6.15 1.38
CA PHE A 270 -20.82 6.14 2.44
C PHE A 270 -21.07 7.31 3.40
N PHE A 271 -20.92 7.09 4.70
CA PHE A 271 -21.24 8.06 5.72
C PHE A 271 -20.10 8.24 6.72
N ILE A 272 -19.86 9.49 7.12
CA ILE A 272 -18.90 9.88 8.14
C ILE A 272 -19.67 10.58 9.26
N LYS A 273 -19.65 10.00 10.46
CA LYS A 273 -20.17 10.64 11.67
C LYS A 273 -19.03 11.37 12.38
N ILE A 274 -19.21 12.65 12.67
CA ILE A 274 -18.18 13.51 13.25
C ILE A 274 -18.58 13.87 14.69
N ARG A 275 -17.58 14.00 15.56
CA ARG A 275 -17.77 14.53 16.92
C ARG A 275 -18.38 15.93 16.85
N PRO A 276 -19.40 16.25 17.68
CA PRO A 276 -19.90 17.61 17.80
C PRO A 276 -18.75 18.54 18.22
N SER A 277 -18.71 19.76 17.66
CA SER A 277 -17.79 20.80 18.12
C SER A 277 -18.33 21.47 19.39
N GLU A 278 -17.51 22.23 20.13
CA GLU A 278 -17.99 22.97 21.31
C GLU A 278 -19.15 23.95 20.97
N THR A 279 -19.24 24.37 19.70
CA THR A 279 -20.28 25.24 19.17
C THR A 279 -21.49 24.50 18.58
N GLU A 280 -21.34 23.24 18.15
CA GLU A 280 -22.43 22.46 17.55
C GLU A 280 -22.88 21.37 18.54
N GLN A 281 -24.12 21.46 19.02
CA GLN A 281 -24.65 20.54 20.05
C GLN A 281 -25.10 19.17 19.51
N TYR A 282 -25.02 18.95 18.19
CA TYR A 282 -25.51 17.74 17.53
C TYR A 282 -24.43 17.01 16.73
N GLU A 283 -24.53 15.69 16.69
CA GLU A 283 -23.66 14.85 15.88
C GLU A 283 -24.02 15.00 14.39
N SER A 284 -23.09 15.51 13.59
CA SER A 284 -23.26 15.65 12.15
C SER A 284 -22.81 14.39 11.41
N ALA A 285 -23.71 13.82 10.60
CA ALA A 285 -23.42 12.73 9.67
C ALA A 285 -23.36 13.26 8.24
N ILE A 286 -22.21 13.09 7.58
CA ILE A 286 -21.96 13.55 6.21
C ILE A 286 -22.03 12.34 5.28
N GLY A 287 -22.88 12.43 4.25
CA GLY A 287 -23.11 11.36 3.28
C GLY A 287 -22.45 11.64 1.93
N PHE A 288 -21.97 10.59 1.29
CA PHE A 288 -21.40 10.60 -0.06
C PHE A 288 -21.91 9.43 -0.89
N LYS A 289 -22.09 9.63 -2.19
CA LYS A 289 -22.54 8.60 -3.13
C LYS A 289 -21.37 8.07 -3.94
N LEU A 290 -21.10 6.78 -3.88
CA LEU A 290 -20.09 6.10 -4.71
C LEU A 290 -20.73 5.45 -5.94
N PRO A 291 -19.93 5.10 -6.97
CA PRO A 291 -20.46 4.51 -8.21
C PRO A 291 -21.25 3.21 -7.99
N ASN A 292 -20.86 2.41 -6.99
CA ASN A 292 -21.52 1.13 -6.68
C ASN A 292 -21.17 0.64 -5.27
N TYR A 293 -21.84 -0.44 -4.85
CA TYR A 293 -21.61 -1.10 -3.55
C TYR A 293 -20.16 -1.54 -3.35
N LYS A 294 -19.49 -2.06 -4.39
CA LYS A 294 -18.10 -2.52 -4.27
C LYS A 294 -17.16 -1.36 -3.96
N ALA A 295 -17.36 -0.20 -4.59
CA ALA A 295 -16.62 1.02 -4.31
C ALA A 295 -16.84 1.51 -2.88
N ALA A 296 -18.09 1.58 -2.41
CA ALA A 296 -18.43 1.98 -1.03
C ALA A 296 -17.78 1.05 0.01
N LYS A 297 -17.88 -0.26 -0.20
CA LYS A 297 -17.23 -1.26 0.64
C LYS A 297 -15.71 -1.15 0.61
N LYS A 298 -15.10 -0.87 -0.55
CA LYS A 298 -13.65 -0.66 -0.69
C LYS A 298 -13.22 0.54 0.15
N LEU A 299 -13.86 1.69 -0.02
CA LEU A 299 -13.55 2.91 0.75
C LEU A 299 -13.67 2.67 2.25
N TRP A 300 -14.75 2.02 2.70
CA TRP A 300 -14.93 1.67 4.10
C TRP A 300 -13.80 0.78 4.63
N LYS A 301 -13.40 -0.26 3.89
CA LYS A 301 -12.25 -1.10 4.27
C LYS A 301 -10.97 -0.27 4.37
N VAL A 302 -10.68 0.56 3.37
CA VAL A 302 -9.49 1.42 3.36
C VAL A 302 -9.47 2.33 4.59
N CYS A 303 -10.61 2.91 4.97
CA CYS A 303 -10.73 3.72 6.19
C CYS A 303 -10.44 2.91 7.46
N VAL A 304 -11.02 1.72 7.59
CA VAL A 304 -10.78 0.82 8.74
C VAL A 304 -9.31 0.45 8.81
N GLU A 305 -8.69 0.06 7.70
CA GLU A 305 -7.29 -0.33 7.65
C GLU A 305 -6.35 0.82 8.01
N HIS A 306 -6.57 2.02 7.47
CA HIS A 306 -5.74 3.20 7.76
C HIS A 306 -5.89 3.64 9.21
N HIS A 307 -7.13 3.72 9.71
CA HIS A 307 -7.38 4.06 11.11
C HIS A 307 -6.71 3.04 12.03
N THR A 308 -6.91 1.73 11.81
CA THR A 308 -6.28 0.69 12.62
C THR A 308 -4.75 0.79 12.58
N PHE A 309 -4.15 0.93 11.39
CA PHE A 309 -2.70 0.99 11.25
C PHE A 309 -2.10 2.21 11.96
N PHE A 310 -2.62 3.41 11.73
CA PHE A 310 -2.01 4.65 12.23
C PHE A 310 -2.46 5.08 13.63
N ARG A 311 -3.60 4.57 14.14
CA ARG A 311 -4.20 5.06 15.39
C ARG A 311 -4.23 4.03 16.51
N LEU A 312 -4.26 2.74 16.22
CA LEU A 312 -4.29 1.71 17.26
C LEU A 312 -2.87 1.25 17.61
N THR A 313 -2.63 1.02 18.90
CA THR A 313 -1.35 0.47 19.39
C THR A 313 -1.26 -1.05 19.18
N SER A 314 -2.40 -1.75 19.15
CA SER A 314 -2.49 -3.20 18.89
C SER A 314 -3.71 -3.53 18.03
N THR A 315 -3.64 -4.64 17.31
CA THR A 315 -4.76 -5.23 16.56
C THR A 315 -5.67 -6.11 17.43
N GLU A 316 -5.25 -6.44 18.65
CA GLU A 316 -6.09 -7.15 19.61
C GLU A 316 -7.19 -6.21 20.09
N MET A 317 -8.42 -6.47 19.65
CA MET A 317 -9.57 -5.78 20.21
C MET A 317 -9.71 -6.17 21.68
N ALA A 318 -9.89 -5.18 22.57
CA ALA A 318 -10.57 -5.39 23.83
C ALA A 318 -11.85 -6.18 23.52
N THR A 319 -11.97 -7.36 24.11
CA THR A 319 -12.97 -8.37 23.79
C THR A 319 -14.39 -7.86 24.03
N THR A 320 -14.99 -7.18 23.07
CA THR A 320 -16.45 -7.01 23.07
C THR A 320 -17.08 -8.40 22.89
N PRO A 321 -17.99 -8.82 23.80
CA PRO A 321 -18.50 -10.18 23.84
C PRO A 321 -19.17 -10.56 22.52
N ARG A 322 -18.92 -11.79 22.06
CA ARG A 322 -19.49 -12.34 20.82
C ARG A 322 -21.02 -12.37 20.93
N LYS A 323 -21.71 -11.40 20.35
CA LYS A 323 -23.14 -11.55 20.04
C LYS A 323 -23.28 -12.65 18.98
N PHE A 324 -24.06 -13.68 19.29
CA PHE A 324 -24.42 -14.75 18.38
C PHE A 324 -25.28 -14.14 17.26
N LEU A 325 -24.91 -14.39 16.00
CA LEU A 325 -25.41 -13.75 14.77
C LEU A 325 -24.75 -12.39 14.50
N ALA A 326 -23.84 -12.36 13.52
CA ALA A 326 -23.31 -11.13 12.94
C ALA A 326 -23.53 -11.18 11.43
N LEU A 327 -24.66 -10.65 10.96
CA LEU A 327 -24.91 -10.38 9.54
C LEU A 327 -24.32 -9.02 9.20
N GLY A 328 -23.04 -9.00 8.86
CA GLY A 328 -22.34 -7.79 8.47
C GLY A 328 -20.99 -8.11 7.84
N SER A 329 -20.26 -7.10 7.39
CA SER A 329 -18.89 -7.32 6.90
C SER A 329 -18.03 -7.92 8.02
N LYS A 330 -17.61 -9.18 7.85
CA LYS A 330 -16.64 -9.87 8.75
C LYS A 330 -15.20 -9.36 8.58
N PHE A 331 -15.01 -8.26 7.84
CA PHE A 331 -13.69 -7.73 7.57
C PHE A 331 -13.01 -7.33 8.87
N ARG A 332 -11.77 -7.79 9.02
CA ARG A 332 -10.88 -7.39 10.09
C ARG A 332 -9.55 -7.02 9.45
N TYR A 333 -8.96 -5.95 9.95
CA TYR A 333 -7.58 -5.63 9.63
C TYR A 333 -6.69 -6.82 10.01
N SER A 334 -5.75 -7.16 9.13
CA SER A 334 -4.77 -8.22 9.33
C SER A 334 -3.39 -7.64 9.03
N GLY A 335 -2.47 -7.77 9.97
CA GLY A 335 -1.14 -7.15 9.90
C GLY A 335 -0.76 -6.51 11.24
N ARG A 336 0.41 -5.86 11.27
CA ARG A 336 0.90 -5.07 12.42
C ARG A 336 0.41 -3.63 12.30
N THR A 337 0.02 -3.01 13.41
CA THR A 337 -0.16 -1.55 13.46
C THR A 337 1.16 -0.83 13.26
N GLN A 338 1.15 0.49 13.01
CA GLN A 338 2.36 1.29 12.93
C GLN A 338 3.18 1.21 14.22
N ALA A 339 2.52 1.22 15.39
CA ALA A 339 3.19 1.09 16.68
C ALA A 339 3.91 -0.26 16.80
N GLN A 340 3.24 -1.36 16.46
CA GLN A 340 3.83 -2.70 16.46
C GLN A 340 4.96 -2.83 15.43
N THR A 341 4.82 -2.22 14.25
CA THR A 341 5.86 -2.20 13.21
C THR A 341 7.09 -1.45 13.69
N LYS A 342 6.94 -0.26 14.29
CA LYS A 342 8.05 0.50 14.87
C LYS A 342 8.76 -0.26 15.98
N GLN A 343 8.00 -0.89 16.89
CA GLN A 343 8.56 -1.72 17.95
C GLN A 343 9.33 -2.90 17.36
N ALA A 344 8.76 -3.62 16.40
CA ALA A 344 9.43 -4.73 15.73
C ALA A 344 10.71 -4.27 15.03
N SER A 345 10.69 -3.14 14.34
CA SER A 345 11.88 -2.55 13.67
C SER A 345 12.97 -2.16 14.68
N SER A 346 12.62 -1.66 15.86
CA SER A 346 13.61 -1.32 16.90
C SER A 346 14.31 -2.54 17.53
N LEU A 347 13.75 -3.75 17.35
CA LEU A 347 14.30 -5.01 17.84
C LEU A 347 15.16 -5.73 16.78
N ILE A 348 15.32 -5.15 15.59
CA ILE A 348 16.13 -5.72 14.52
C ILE A 348 17.61 -5.54 14.89
N ASP A 349 18.24 -6.62 15.32
CA ASP A 349 19.68 -6.69 15.61
C ASP A 349 20.42 -7.34 14.44
N ARG A 350 20.55 -6.60 13.33
CA ARG A 350 21.38 -6.96 12.18
C ARG A 350 21.97 -5.70 11.54
N PRO A 351 23.11 -5.80 10.83
CA PRO A 351 23.60 -4.68 10.04
C PRO A 351 22.56 -4.21 9.02
N ALA A 352 22.61 -2.93 8.67
CA ALA A 352 21.79 -2.37 7.61
C ALA A 352 22.04 -3.15 6.31
N PRO A 353 20.99 -3.52 5.57
CA PRO A 353 21.15 -4.34 4.39
C PRO A 353 21.80 -3.51 3.30
N MET A 354 22.88 -4.02 2.72
CA MET A 354 23.45 -3.44 1.51
C MET A 354 22.52 -3.77 0.34
N PHE A 355 22.15 -2.77 -0.45
CA PHE A 355 21.30 -2.95 -1.61
C PHE A 355 21.83 -2.16 -2.80
N GLN A 356 21.65 -2.73 -3.98
CA GLN A 356 21.99 -2.05 -5.21
C GLN A 356 20.78 -1.22 -5.65
N ARG A 357 21.04 0.05 -5.95
CA ARG A 357 20.04 0.94 -6.56
C ARG A 357 19.91 0.56 -8.03
N SER A 358 18.71 0.73 -8.55
CA SER A 358 18.32 0.27 -9.87
C SER A 358 19.03 1.16 -10.89
N SER A 359 20.23 0.76 -11.29
CA SER A 359 20.95 1.45 -12.34
C SER A 359 20.09 1.36 -13.60
N ILE A 360 19.72 2.52 -14.13
CA ILE A 360 18.84 2.73 -15.27
C ILE A 360 19.19 1.82 -16.48
N LYS A 361 20.41 1.29 -16.51
CA LYS A 361 20.93 0.29 -17.46
C LYS A 361 20.15 -1.03 -17.55
N HIS A 362 19.40 -1.45 -16.52
CA HIS A 362 18.58 -2.68 -16.61
C HIS A 362 17.24 -2.48 -17.33
N ARG A 363 16.82 -1.24 -17.61
CA ARG A 363 15.52 -0.95 -18.22
C ARG A 363 15.45 -1.28 -19.72
N THR A 364 16.58 -1.33 -20.40
CA THR A 364 16.64 -1.53 -21.86
C THR A 364 16.50 -3.00 -22.28
N ILE A 365 16.79 -3.95 -21.39
CA ILE A 365 16.76 -5.39 -21.73
C ILE A 365 15.34 -5.97 -21.64
N ALA A 366 14.45 -5.42 -20.81
CA ALA A 366 13.10 -5.95 -20.60
C ALA A 366 12.07 -5.56 -21.67
N THR A 367 12.40 -4.68 -22.63
CA THR A 367 11.44 -4.22 -23.65
C THR A 367 11.86 -4.53 -25.10
N CYS A 368 12.98 -5.21 -25.33
CA CYS A 368 13.37 -5.63 -26.67
C CYS A 368 14.05 -7.02 -26.66
N SER A 369 13.26 -8.07 -26.44
CA SER A 369 13.63 -9.43 -26.86
C SER A 369 12.39 -10.24 -27.17
N ASN A 370 11.75 -9.85 -28.28
CA ASN A 370 10.94 -10.76 -29.07
C ASN A 370 11.29 -10.51 -30.53
N ARG A 371 12.37 -11.16 -30.95
CA ARG A 371 12.72 -11.63 -32.31
C ARG A 371 14.23 -11.70 -32.44
N TYR A 372 14.79 -12.87 -32.10
CA TYR A 372 15.85 -13.43 -32.93
C TYR A 372 15.54 -14.92 -33.12
N ASN A 373 15.31 -15.27 -34.38
CA ASN A 373 15.21 -16.63 -34.87
C ASN A 373 16.49 -17.36 -34.51
N ILE A 374 16.37 -18.47 -33.76
CA ILE A 374 17.42 -19.49 -33.76
C ILE A 374 16.94 -20.58 -34.71
N VAL A 375 17.53 -20.53 -35.90
CA VAL A 375 17.43 -21.50 -36.97
C VAL A 375 18.13 -22.79 -36.49
N ASN A 376 17.43 -23.92 -36.59
CA ASN A 376 18.02 -25.25 -36.43
C ASN A 376 19.19 -25.44 -37.40
N PRO A 377 20.21 -26.20 -37.00
CA PRO A 377 20.45 -27.42 -37.75
C PRO A 377 20.79 -28.62 -36.83
N LEU A 378 20.00 -29.69 -36.96
CA LEU A 378 20.53 -31.05 -37.06
C LEU A 378 21.00 -31.23 -38.52
N PRO A 379 22.01 -32.05 -38.89
CA PRO A 379 22.31 -33.41 -38.39
C PRO A 379 23.81 -33.56 -38.01
N SER A 380 24.34 -34.66 -37.48
CA SER A 380 24.11 -36.10 -37.68
C SER A 380 24.52 -36.91 -36.45
#